data_AF-A0A9D1J2V8-F1
#
_entry.id   AF-A0A9D1J2V8-F1
#
_cell.length_a   1.000
_cell.length_b   1.000
_cell.length_c   1.000
_cell.angle_alpha   90.00
_cell.angle_beta   90.00
_cell.angle_gamma   90.00
#
_symmetry.space_group_name_H-M   'P 1'
#
loop_
_entity.id
_entity.type
_entity.pdbx_description
1 polymer ?
#
loop_
_entity_poly.entity_id
_entity_poly.type
_entity_poly.pdbx_seq_one_letter_code
_entity_poly.pdbx_strand_id
1 'polypeptide(L)'
;MTPETYNEETSENTYTGRPSGEMSLYTSSMNSSESNRYRLRMWVDEDYNPQGDGGNLEFSVQINVYGKDGDKMPVATGPASEVLLSNIPEDNQYDDGTDTFITGEDPNNYIWYSGKLWRAVSVNNEAKTTKLVTQWNESVIEFSSGNSAFEESYMKEWLNDTSVDGFLGNLRDPDKFIVTDSVWDATMDDRDLGSITRPNATTTVTDAVGLLNMYEYQSSNNGGTNGYLNNGLQWWTLTPYGTYDVCYIKSTGATGYQNSSYIYYGIRPSINLKSGVRIIDGIGTENDPYRLEGDSDTNLSGTLLSSRYSGEYITFGVGENNLFRIVSHEDGTGTKIVSAEPLKDYGVFKTIAFDTNYNSDYSSMTTIGTFLNEEYLTSYVGNDYINFIEDSTTWYLGKVGDGRSYKLAKYIDTNMSGYADSIEAKIGLLRYGELMSGQSDIGDSNGVYWMLTKVYARGGSIGLSYINEYSIMSATVYIGDIATKRNIRPSLNLKSNVVITSGTGTKSDPFEIELQ
;
A
#
# COMPACT_ATOMS: atom_id res chain seq x y z
N MET A 1 24.49 -24.64 -21.24
CA MET A 1 23.52 -25.07 -22.25
C MET A 1 24.22 -26.04 -23.18
N THR A 2 23.58 -27.17 -23.43
CA THR A 2 23.95 -28.11 -24.49
C THR A 2 23.76 -27.40 -25.85
N PRO A 3 24.63 -27.62 -26.85
CA PRO A 3 24.42 -27.05 -28.17
C PRO A 3 23.09 -27.53 -28.78
N GLU A 4 22.29 -26.60 -29.27
CA GLU A 4 21.04 -26.87 -29.99
C GLU A 4 21.14 -26.30 -31.42
N THR A 5 20.58 -27.03 -32.38
CA THR A 5 20.44 -26.54 -33.75
C THR A 5 19.13 -25.79 -33.87
N TYR A 6 19.23 -24.55 -34.30
CA TYR A 6 18.17 -23.56 -34.31
C TYR A 6 17.77 -23.23 -35.75
N ASN A 7 16.46 -23.14 -36.03
CA ASN A 7 15.92 -22.85 -37.37
C ASN A 7 15.08 -21.57 -37.36
N GLU A 8 15.13 -20.79 -38.44
CA GLU A 8 14.30 -19.59 -38.62
C GLU A 8 12.80 -19.88 -38.49
N GLU A 9 12.06 -18.98 -37.85
CA GLU A 9 10.60 -19.09 -37.75
C GLU A 9 9.92 -18.31 -38.88
N THR A 10 9.13 -19.01 -39.69
CA THR A 10 8.52 -18.44 -40.90
C THR A 10 7.41 -17.42 -40.61
N SER A 11 6.83 -17.41 -39.41
CA SER A 11 5.83 -16.42 -38.99
C SER A 11 6.45 -15.36 -38.08
N GLU A 12 5.94 -14.13 -38.13
CA GLU A 12 6.25 -13.10 -37.15
C GLU A 12 5.66 -13.44 -35.76
N ASN A 13 6.25 -12.86 -34.71
CA ASN A 13 5.68 -12.87 -33.37
C ASN A 13 5.31 -11.43 -32.99
N THR A 14 4.02 -11.11 -33.08
CA THR A 14 3.50 -9.77 -32.79
C THR A 14 3.55 -9.41 -31.31
N TYR A 15 3.57 -10.41 -30.42
CA TYR A 15 3.66 -10.20 -28.98
C TYR A 15 5.06 -9.71 -28.56
N THR A 16 6.11 -10.26 -29.17
CA THR A 16 7.50 -9.86 -28.88
C THR A 16 8.09 -8.88 -29.89
N GLY A 17 7.37 -8.59 -30.98
CA GLY A 17 7.86 -7.77 -32.10
C GLY A 17 8.89 -8.46 -33.01
N ARG A 18 9.01 -9.79 -32.97
CA ARG A 18 9.97 -10.54 -33.81
C ARG A 18 9.47 -10.60 -35.27
N PRO A 19 10.25 -10.18 -36.28
CA PRO A 19 9.87 -10.32 -37.69
C PRO A 19 9.79 -11.77 -38.18
N SER A 20 9.03 -12.02 -39.25
CA SER A 20 9.05 -13.29 -39.98
C SER A 20 10.45 -13.56 -40.56
N GLY A 21 10.92 -14.81 -40.47
CA GLY A 21 12.27 -15.23 -40.92
C GLY A 21 13.35 -15.06 -39.85
N GLU A 22 13.04 -14.45 -38.70
CA GLU A 22 13.97 -14.28 -37.59
C GLU A 22 13.70 -15.28 -36.46
N MET A 23 14.69 -15.52 -35.59
CA MET A 23 14.57 -16.41 -34.43
C MET A 23 14.53 -15.65 -33.09
N SER A 24 13.67 -16.10 -32.17
CA SER A 24 13.76 -15.75 -30.75
C SER A 24 14.67 -16.73 -30.00
N LEU A 25 15.84 -16.27 -29.56
CA LEU A 25 16.75 -17.08 -28.73
C LEU A 25 16.30 -17.18 -27.26
N TYR A 26 15.54 -16.18 -26.81
CA TYR A 26 14.97 -16.09 -25.46
C TYR A 26 13.82 -15.09 -25.46
N THR A 27 12.72 -15.41 -24.75
CA THR A 27 11.57 -14.51 -24.58
C THR A 27 11.18 -14.47 -23.11
N SER A 28 10.98 -13.26 -22.57
CA SER A 28 10.46 -13.04 -21.22
C SER A 28 9.66 -11.73 -21.19
N SER A 29 8.72 -11.62 -20.27
CA SER A 29 8.17 -10.33 -19.83
C SER A 29 9.18 -9.62 -18.93
N MET A 30 9.22 -8.28 -18.96
CA MET A 30 10.03 -7.45 -18.06
C MET A 30 9.20 -6.29 -17.53
N ASN A 31 9.45 -5.88 -16.28
CA ASN A 31 8.93 -4.64 -15.71
C ASN A 31 9.98 -3.51 -15.78
N SER A 32 9.57 -2.28 -15.48
CA SER A 32 10.42 -1.07 -15.57
C SER A 32 11.62 -1.04 -14.61
N SER A 33 11.68 -1.95 -13.63
CA SER A 33 12.76 -2.04 -12.63
C SER A 33 13.73 -3.19 -12.87
N GLU A 34 13.45 -4.07 -13.84
CA GLU A 34 14.29 -5.24 -14.13
C GLU A 34 15.46 -4.91 -15.06
N SER A 35 16.66 -5.30 -14.66
CA SER A 35 17.84 -5.29 -15.51
C SER A 35 18.36 -6.71 -15.71
N ASN A 36 18.09 -7.30 -16.87
CA ASN A 36 18.62 -8.60 -17.24
C ASN A 36 19.95 -8.46 -18.00
N ARG A 37 20.98 -9.20 -17.56
CA ARG A 37 22.24 -9.32 -18.31
C ARG A 37 22.28 -10.64 -19.05
N TYR A 38 22.24 -10.56 -20.38
CA TYR A 38 22.42 -11.72 -21.25
C TYR A 38 23.87 -11.86 -21.69
N ARG A 39 24.32 -13.11 -21.85
CA ARG A 39 25.60 -13.42 -22.49
C ARG A 39 25.35 -14.36 -23.65
N LEU A 40 25.35 -13.81 -24.86
CA LEU A 40 25.37 -14.60 -26.09
C LEU A 40 26.79 -15.14 -26.32
N ARG A 41 26.93 -16.47 -26.48
CA ARG A 41 28.18 -17.11 -26.88
C ARG A 41 27.93 -17.84 -28.19
N MET A 42 28.48 -17.29 -29.27
CA MET A 42 28.44 -17.91 -30.60
C MET A 42 29.79 -18.57 -30.86
N TRP A 43 29.77 -19.78 -31.41
CA TRP A 43 30.96 -20.49 -31.87
C TRP A 43 30.69 -20.96 -33.28
N VAL A 44 31.64 -20.71 -34.19
CA VAL A 44 31.69 -21.35 -35.50
C VAL A 44 32.69 -22.47 -35.36
N ASP A 45 32.26 -23.70 -35.62
CA ASP A 45 33.15 -24.86 -35.61
C ASP A 45 33.91 -24.90 -36.93
N GLU A 46 35.24 -24.75 -36.86
CA GLU A 46 36.12 -24.72 -38.03
C GLU A 46 36.13 -26.04 -38.81
N ASP A 47 35.73 -27.14 -38.18
CA ASP A 47 35.64 -28.46 -38.80
C ASP A 47 34.27 -28.72 -39.47
N TYR A 48 33.26 -27.87 -39.23
CA TYR A 48 31.92 -28.01 -39.79
C TYR A 48 31.81 -27.36 -41.18
N ASN A 49 32.20 -28.11 -42.21
CA ASN A 49 32.12 -27.70 -43.62
C ASN A 49 31.16 -28.61 -44.45
N PRO A 50 29.83 -28.43 -44.35
CA PRO A 50 28.86 -29.24 -45.08
C PRO A 50 28.90 -29.04 -46.61
N GLN A 51 29.63 -28.05 -47.12
CA GLN A 51 29.76 -27.77 -48.56
C GLN A 51 31.06 -28.29 -49.19
N GLY A 52 32.04 -28.70 -48.37
CA GLY A 52 33.28 -29.37 -48.83
C GLY A 52 34.27 -28.47 -49.57
N ASP A 53 34.21 -27.16 -49.37
CA ASP A 53 35.00 -26.16 -50.11
C ASP A 53 36.42 -25.89 -49.53
N GLY A 54 36.83 -26.64 -48.51
CA GLY A 54 38.18 -26.56 -47.93
C GLY A 54 38.38 -25.51 -46.84
N GLY A 55 37.31 -24.85 -46.36
CA GLY A 55 37.34 -24.11 -45.09
C GLY A 55 38.08 -22.78 -45.09
N ASN A 56 38.46 -22.25 -46.26
CA ASN A 56 39.21 -20.99 -46.39
C ASN A 56 38.31 -19.73 -46.44
N LEU A 57 37.13 -19.77 -45.80
CA LEU A 57 36.20 -18.63 -45.76
C LEU A 57 36.35 -17.88 -44.44
N GLU A 58 36.58 -16.57 -44.52
CA GLU A 58 36.52 -15.67 -43.36
C GLU A 58 35.06 -15.21 -43.16
N PHE A 59 34.50 -15.48 -41.99
CA PHE A 59 33.16 -15.03 -41.62
C PHE A 59 33.26 -13.78 -40.73
N SER A 60 32.56 -12.71 -41.11
CA SER A 60 32.38 -11.53 -40.28
C SER A 60 30.98 -11.55 -39.69
N VAL A 61 30.87 -11.51 -38.36
CA VAL A 61 29.56 -11.43 -37.66
C VAL A 61 29.36 -10.00 -37.18
N GLN A 62 28.29 -9.36 -37.63
CA GLN A 62 27.82 -8.08 -37.09
C GLN A 62 26.54 -8.31 -36.29
N ILE A 63 26.55 -7.95 -35.01
CA ILE A 63 25.38 -8.02 -34.14
C ILE A 63 24.81 -6.60 -34.01
N ASN A 64 23.57 -6.41 -34.45
CA ASN A 64 22.82 -5.18 -34.22
C ASN A 64 21.69 -5.49 -33.22
N VAL A 65 21.66 -4.78 -32.10
CA VAL A 65 20.60 -4.89 -31.08
C VAL A 65 19.68 -3.69 -31.25
N TYR A 66 18.42 -3.92 -31.58
CA TYR A 66 17.41 -2.88 -31.68
C TYR A 66 16.45 -3.00 -30.48
N GLY A 67 16.42 -1.98 -29.63
CA GLY A 67 15.35 -1.79 -28.65
C GLY A 67 14.41 -0.71 -29.19
N LYS A 68 13.14 -1.05 -29.44
CA LYS A 68 12.11 -0.04 -29.66
C LYS A 68 11.55 0.32 -28.29
N ASP A 69 11.68 1.59 -27.89
CA ASP A 69 10.85 2.14 -26.82
C ASP A 69 9.40 1.90 -27.24
N GLY A 70 8.69 1.03 -26.53
CA GLY A 70 7.34 0.65 -26.92
C GLY A 70 6.48 1.89 -26.86
N ASP A 71 5.80 2.23 -27.96
CA ASP A 71 4.71 3.21 -27.92
C ASP A 71 3.82 2.82 -26.73
N LYS A 72 3.61 3.74 -25.75
CA LYS A 72 2.71 3.48 -24.61
C LYS A 72 1.44 2.85 -25.18
N MET A 73 1.06 1.69 -24.65
CA MET A 73 -0.19 1.02 -25.03
C MET A 73 -1.31 2.07 -25.05
N PRO A 74 -2.18 2.10 -26.07
CA PRO A 74 -3.24 3.10 -26.16
C PRO A 74 -4.02 3.12 -24.85
N VAL A 75 -3.98 4.25 -24.16
CA VAL A 75 -4.71 4.45 -22.91
C VAL A 75 -6.20 4.45 -23.23
N ALA A 76 -6.94 3.53 -22.63
CA ALA A 76 -8.39 3.56 -22.67
C ALA A 76 -8.89 4.66 -21.72
N THR A 77 -9.49 5.71 -22.29
CA THR A 77 -10.08 6.82 -21.51
C THR A 77 -11.59 6.78 -21.57
N GLY A 78 -12.28 7.07 -20.48
CA GLY A 78 -13.75 6.96 -20.42
C GLY A 78 -14.26 6.90 -18.99
N PRO A 79 -15.59 6.70 -18.78
CA PRO A 79 -16.11 6.39 -17.46
C PRO A 79 -15.38 5.20 -16.83
N ALA A 80 -15.04 5.29 -15.55
CA ALA A 80 -14.23 4.26 -14.88
C ALA A 80 -14.86 2.86 -15.00
N SER A 81 -16.19 2.78 -14.86
CA SER A 81 -16.95 1.53 -14.98
C SER A 81 -16.85 0.87 -16.36
N GLU A 82 -16.78 1.65 -17.44
CA GLU A 82 -16.67 1.12 -18.80
C GLU A 82 -15.24 0.68 -19.11
N VAL A 83 -14.26 1.54 -18.82
CA VAL A 83 -12.84 1.27 -19.10
C VAL A 83 -12.40 -0.01 -18.36
N LEU A 84 -12.73 -0.13 -17.07
CA LEU A 84 -12.37 -1.30 -16.28
C LEU A 84 -12.94 -2.60 -16.87
N LEU A 85 -14.26 -2.68 -17.09
CA LEU A 85 -14.87 -3.91 -17.59
C LEU A 85 -14.44 -4.24 -19.03
N SER A 86 -14.10 -3.24 -19.85
CA SER A 86 -13.61 -3.48 -21.22
C SER A 86 -12.17 -4.02 -21.26
N ASN A 87 -11.34 -3.67 -20.27
CA ASN A 87 -9.93 -4.05 -20.22
C ASN A 87 -9.69 -5.36 -19.46
N ILE A 88 -10.64 -5.80 -18.64
CA ILE A 88 -10.59 -7.10 -17.96
C ILE A 88 -11.24 -8.18 -18.85
N PRO A 89 -10.58 -9.32 -19.12
CA PRO A 89 -11.19 -10.41 -19.87
C PRO A 89 -12.50 -10.90 -19.25
N GLU A 90 -13.48 -11.30 -20.06
CA GLU A 90 -14.78 -11.81 -19.58
C GLU A 90 -14.63 -13.00 -18.63
N ASP A 91 -13.66 -13.89 -18.88
CA ASP A 91 -13.33 -15.03 -17.99
C ASP A 91 -12.83 -14.60 -16.60
N ASN A 92 -12.37 -13.35 -16.48
CA ASN A 92 -11.96 -12.71 -15.22
C ASN A 92 -13.06 -11.79 -14.67
N GLN A 93 -14.32 -11.99 -15.06
CA GLN A 93 -15.47 -11.28 -14.53
C GLN A 93 -16.49 -12.26 -13.94
N TYR A 94 -17.13 -11.86 -12.84
CA TYR A 94 -18.27 -12.58 -12.25
C TYR A 94 -19.43 -11.61 -12.09
N ASP A 95 -20.47 -11.76 -12.91
CA ASP A 95 -21.69 -10.96 -12.85
C ASP A 95 -22.78 -11.74 -12.10
N ASP A 96 -23.28 -11.18 -11.00
CA ASP A 96 -24.36 -11.77 -10.23
C ASP A 96 -25.74 -11.15 -10.53
N GLY A 97 -25.78 -10.30 -11.57
CA GLY A 97 -26.95 -9.56 -12.05
C GLY A 97 -27.05 -8.15 -11.47
N THR A 98 -26.48 -7.88 -10.30
CA THR A 98 -26.47 -6.54 -9.68
C THR A 98 -25.12 -5.86 -9.85
N ASP A 99 -24.04 -6.58 -9.55
CA ASP A 99 -22.67 -6.09 -9.73
C ASP A 99 -21.87 -7.07 -10.58
N THR A 100 -21.01 -6.53 -11.43
CA THR A 100 -19.97 -7.29 -12.12
C THR A 100 -18.67 -7.17 -11.32
N PHE A 101 -18.23 -8.27 -10.71
CA PHE A 101 -16.97 -8.36 -9.96
C PHE A 101 -15.80 -8.60 -10.88
N ILE A 102 -14.69 -7.92 -10.60
CA ILE A 102 -13.38 -8.24 -11.19
C ILE A 102 -12.81 -9.43 -10.43
N THR A 103 -12.27 -10.40 -11.15
CA THR A 103 -11.66 -11.63 -10.61
C THR A 103 -10.30 -11.91 -11.28
N GLY A 104 -9.72 -13.08 -11.03
CA GLY A 104 -8.41 -13.49 -11.54
C GLY A 104 -7.25 -13.17 -10.58
N GLU A 105 -6.07 -13.71 -10.87
CA GLU A 105 -4.90 -13.59 -9.99
C GLU A 105 -4.21 -12.22 -10.13
N ASP A 106 -4.10 -11.70 -11.35
CA ASP A 106 -3.42 -10.43 -11.66
C ASP A 106 -4.14 -9.59 -12.74
N PRO A 107 -5.34 -9.06 -12.46
CA PRO A 107 -6.02 -8.13 -13.34
C PRO A 107 -5.39 -6.74 -13.29
N ASN A 108 -5.37 -6.06 -14.43
CA ASN A 108 -4.99 -4.65 -14.55
C ASN A 108 -6.11 -3.72 -14.06
N ASN A 109 -6.35 -3.72 -12.75
CA ASN A 109 -7.44 -3.00 -12.09
C ASN A 109 -6.95 -2.01 -11.01
N TYR A 110 -5.71 -1.54 -11.12
CA TYR A 110 -5.14 -0.55 -10.21
C TYR A 110 -5.59 0.86 -10.59
N ILE A 111 -6.00 1.65 -9.59
CA ILE A 111 -6.38 3.06 -9.73
C ILE A 111 -5.55 3.87 -8.73
N TRP A 112 -4.95 4.98 -9.19
CA TRP A 112 -4.36 5.97 -8.30
C TRP A 112 -5.39 7.04 -8.00
N TYR A 113 -5.75 7.18 -6.72
CA TYR A 113 -6.66 8.21 -6.27
C TYR A 113 -6.23 8.76 -4.91
N SER A 114 -6.13 10.08 -4.81
CA SER A 114 -5.88 10.81 -3.56
C SER A 114 -4.61 10.35 -2.82
N GLY A 115 -3.52 10.17 -3.57
CA GLY A 115 -2.23 9.72 -3.03
C GLY A 115 -2.17 8.25 -2.64
N LYS A 116 -3.19 7.46 -2.97
CA LYS A 116 -3.29 6.04 -2.59
C LYS A 116 -3.49 5.17 -3.81
N LEU A 117 -2.96 3.96 -3.73
CA LEU A 117 -3.16 2.92 -4.72
C LEU A 117 -4.37 2.08 -4.32
N TRP A 118 -5.31 1.95 -5.25
CA TRP A 118 -6.58 1.24 -5.07
C TRP A 118 -6.68 0.08 -6.06
N ARG A 119 -7.48 -0.92 -5.71
CA ARG A 119 -7.95 -1.99 -6.59
C ARG A 119 -9.44 -1.80 -6.86
N ALA A 120 -9.83 -1.82 -8.12
CA ALA A 120 -11.24 -1.91 -8.47
C ALA A 120 -11.77 -3.32 -8.18
N VAL A 121 -12.88 -3.40 -7.47
CA VAL A 121 -13.49 -4.63 -6.96
C VAL A 121 -14.66 -5.05 -7.84
N SER A 122 -15.59 -4.13 -8.07
CA SER A 122 -16.77 -4.39 -8.87
C SER A 122 -17.33 -3.11 -9.49
N VAL A 123 -18.19 -3.29 -10.48
CA VAL A 123 -19.00 -2.24 -11.09
C VAL A 123 -20.46 -2.57 -10.87
N ASN A 124 -21.24 -1.60 -10.35
CA ASN A 124 -22.67 -1.76 -10.27
C ASN A 124 -23.32 -1.64 -11.65
N ASN A 125 -24.12 -2.63 -12.03
CA ASN A 125 -24.65 -2.75 -13.39
C ASN A 125 -25.66 -1.64 -13.71
N GLU A 126 -26.44 -1.17 -12.75
CA GLU A 126 -27.45 -0.12 -12.94
C GLU A 126 -26.87 1.28 -12.70
N ALA A 127 -26.32 1.51 -11.51
CA ALA A 127 -25.82 2.81 -11.07
C ALA A 127 -24.52 3.22 -11.79
N LYS A 128 -23.79 2.27 -12.39
CA LYS A 128 -22.49 2.46 -13.05
C LYS A 128 -21.40 3.01 -12.13
N THR A 129 -21.55 2.83 -10.82
CA THR A 129 -20.53 3.14 -9.81
C THR A 129 -19.47 2.05 -9.77
N THR A 130 -18.24 2.41 -9.40
CA THR A 130 -17.14 1.45 -9.27
C THR A 130 -16.71 1.34 -7.82
N LYS A 131 -16.80 0.14 -7.24
CA LYS A 131 -16.30 -0.13 -5.89
C LYS A 131 -14.79 -0.30 -5.91
N LEU A 132 -14.09 0.41 -5.05
CA LEU A 132 -12.65 0.31 -4.85
C LEU A 132 -12.32 -0.14 -3.43
N VAL A 133 -11.14 -0.75 -3.26
CA VAL A 133 -10.51 -1.02 -1.97
C VAL A 133 -9.03 -0.61 -2.05
N THR A 134 -8.45 -0.08 -0.98
CA THR A 134 -7.02 0.25 -0.99
C THR A 134 -6.18 -1.02 -1.22
N GLN A 135 -5.07 -0.92 -1.95
CA GLN A 135 -4.17 -2.04 -2.19
C GLN A 135 -3.52 -2.50 -0.88
N TRP A 136 -3.20 -1.57 0.01
CA TRP A 136 -2.50 -1.82 1.28
C TRP A 136 -3.36 -1.48 2.49
N ASN A 137 -2.88 -1.91 3.66
CA ASN A 137 -3.47 -1.53 4.93
C ASN A 137 -3.08 -0.08 5.24
N GLU A 138 -4.05 0.83 5.31
CA GLU A 138 -3.78 2.26 5.53
C GLU A 138 -3.47 2.58 6.99
N SER A 139 -3.97 1.74 7.90
CA SER A 139 -3.71 1.80 9.34
C SER A 139 -4.02 0.44 9.98
N VAL A 140 -3.84 0.35 11.30
CA VAL A 140 -4.18 -0.83 12.12
C VAL A 140 -4.88 -0.36 13.37
N ILE A 141 -6.10 -0.84 13.60
CA ILE A 141 -6.85 -0.61 14.85
C ILE A 141 -7.64 -1.87 15.27
N GLU A 142 -8.11 -1.91 16.51
CA GLU A 142 -9.14 -2.85 16.95
C GLU A 142 -10.48 -2.53 16.30
N PHE A 143 -11.28 -3.55 16.03
CA PHE A 143 -12.58 -3.35 15.40
C PHE A 143 -13.54 -2.56 16.30
N SER A 144 -13.67 -2.94 17.58
CA SER A 144 -14.57 -2.28 18.53
C SER A 144 -14.28 -2.66 20.00
N SER A 145 -15.09 -2.13 20.93
CA SER A 145 -15.10 -2.54 22.35
C SER A 145 -15.92 -3.81 22.62
N GLY A 146 -15.76 -4.85 21.79
CA GLY A 146 -16.45 -6.13 21.98
C GLY A 146 -17.88 -6.15 21.46
N ASN A 147 -18.09 -5.60 20.26
CA ASN A 147 -19.31 -5.72 19.45
C ASN A 147 -18.93 -5.91 17.97
N SER A 148 -19.50 -6.89 17.28
CA SER A 148 -19.20 -7.13 15.87
C SER A 148 -19.93 -6.20 14.89
N ALA A 149 -20.89 -5.40 15.34
CA ALA A 149 -21.65 -4.50 14.47
C ALA A 149 -20.76 -3.38 13.91
N PHE A 150 -20.72 -3.25 12.58
CA PHE A 150 -19.93 -2.21 11.91
C PHE A 150 -20.39 -0.79 12.26
N GLU A 151 -21.69 -0.58 12.45
CA GLU A 151 -22.28 0.74 12.78
C GLU A 151 -21.68 1.38 14.04
N GLU A 152 -21.33 0.57 15.03
CA GLU A 152 -20.79 1.01 16.34
C GLU A 152 -19.27 0.85 16.44
N SER A 153 -18.61 0.49 15.34
CA SER A 153 -17.21 0.11 15.32
C SER A 153 -16.27 1.32 15.31
N TYR A 154 -15.07 1.14 15.87
CA TYR A 154 -13.98 2.10 15.71
C TYR A 154 -13.52 2.20 14.25
N MET A 155 -13.74 1.14 13.46
CA MET A 155 -13.47 1.12 12.02
C MET A 155 -14.30 2.16 11.28
N LYS A 156 -15.63 2.14 11.46
CA LYS A 156 -16.53 3.12 10.84
C LYS A 156 -16.15 4.54 11.25
N GLU A 157 -15.88 4.73 12.54
CA GLU A 157 -15.46 6.02 13.09
C GLU A 157 -14.17 6.53 12.44
N TRP A 158 -13.13 5.69 12.33
CA TRP A 158 -11.86 6.07 11.71
C TRP A 158 -11.98 6.32 10.20
N LEU A 159 -12.75 5.48 9.50
CA LEU A 159 -12.96 5.57 8.06
C LEU A 159 -13.66 6.87 7.64
N ASN A 160 -14.63 7.33 8.44
CA ASN A 160 -15.45 8.50 8.13
C ASN A 160 -15.09 9.74 8.96
N ASP A 161 -14.00 9.70 9.74
CA ASP A 161 -13.47 10.89 10.41
C ASP A 161 -12.87 11.86 9.38
N THR A 162 -13.29 13.12 9.46
CA THR A 162 -12.85 14.22 8.61
C THR A 162 -11.73 15.06 9.23
N SER A 163 -11.26 14.70 10.43
CA SER A 163 -10.10 15.30 11.07
C SER A 163 -8.80 14.89 10.37
N VAL A 164 -7.68 15.50 10.76
CA VAL A 164 -6.34 15.15 10.23
C VAL A 164 -5.93 13.69 10.52
N ASP A 165 -6.53 13.07 11.54
CA ASP A 165 -6.28 11.68 11.92
C ASP A 165 -7.21 10.68 11.21
N GLY A 166 -8.30 11.18 10.62
CA GLY A 166 -9.32 10.39 9.96
C GLY A 166 -9.02 10.10 8.50
N PHE A 167 -9.57 9.00 7.98
CA PHE A 167 -9.32 8.62 6.59
C PHE A 167 -10.02 9.54 5.58
N LEU A 168 -11.32 9.79 5.77
CA LEU A 168 -12.12 10.59 4.85
C LEU A 168 -11.60 12.04 4.74
N GLY A 169 -11.16 12.63 5.85
CA GLY A 169 -10.56 13.97 5.87
C GLY A 169 -9.27 14.09 5.06
N ASN A 170 -8.62 12.97 4.77
CA ASN A 170 -7.39 12.86 3.99
C ASN A 170 -7.64 12.36 2.56
N LEU A 171 -8.90 12.32 2.11
CA LEU A 171 -9.26 12.14 0.70
C LEU A 171 -9.37 13.49 -0.02
N ARG A 172 -8.87 13.55 -1.25
CA ARG A 172 -8.99 14.70 -2.13
C ARG A 172 -10.41 14.82 -2.66
N ASP A 173 -11.05 15.96 -2.38
CA ASP A 173 -12.35 16.32 -2.94
C ASP A 173 -13.38 15.15 -2.96
N PRO A 174 -13.63 14.46 -1.84
CA PRO A 174 -14.45 13.24 -1.83
C PRO A 174 -15.84 13.45 -2.46
N ASP A 175 -16.44 14.62 -2.26
CA ASP A 175 -17.74 14.99 -2.86
C ASP A 175 -17.74 14.98 -4.40
N LYS A 176 -16.58 15.08 -5.06
CA LYS A 176 -16.48 15.00 -6.53
C LYS A 176 -16.35 13.56 -7.00
N PHE A 177 -15.62 12.73 -6.25
CA PHE A 177 -15.21 11.41 -6.71
C PHE A 177 -16.08 10.26 -6.17
N ILE A 178 -16.51 10.33 -4.91
CA ILE A 178 -17.10 9.18 -4.22
C ILE A 178 -18.59 9.40 -3.89
N VAL A 179 -19.35 8.30 -3.87
CA VAL A 179 -20.73 8.28 -3.40
C VAL A 179 -20.72 8.38 -1.87
N THR A 180 -21.01 9.56 -1.34
CA THR A 180 -20.88 9.90 0.08
C THR A 180 -21.96 9.28 0.97
N ASP A 181 -23.03 8.77 0.37
CA ASP A 181 -24.15 8.06 1.00
C ASP A 181 -24.19 6.60 0.52
N SER A 182 -23.02 5.97 0.38
CA SER A 182 -22.92 4.56 0.00
C SER A 182 -23.59 3.66 1.05
N VAL A 183 -24.34 2.67 0.59
CA VAL A 183 -25.00 1.67 1.44
C VAL A 183 -24.11 0.42 1.51
N TRP A 184 -23.59 0.13 2.70
CA TRP A 184 -22.71 -0.99 3.00
C TRP A 184 -23.50 -2.12 3.64
N ASP A 185 -23.49 -3.30 3.03
CA ASP A 185 -24.19 -4.48 3.55
C ASP A 185 -23.36 -5.18 4.62
N ALA A 186 -23.74 -4.96 5.88
CA ALA A 186 -23.15 -5.53 7.09
C ALA A 186 -23.99 -6.68 7.67
N THR A 187 -24.74 -7.38 6.81
CA THR A 187 -25.47 -8.58 7.19
C THR A 187 -24.53 -9.64 7.75
N MET A 188 -24.91 -10.25 8.87
CA MET A 188 -24.14 -11.31 9.53
C MET A 188 -24.08 -12.56 8.65
N ASP A 189 -22.91 -13.19 8.62
CA ASP A 189 -22.67 -14.49 8.02
C ASP A 189 -22.15 -15.47 9.10
N ASP A 190 -23.09 -16.14 9.77
CA ASP A 190 -22.81 -17.05 10.89
C ASP A 190 -22.58 -18.52 10.46
N ARG A 191 -22.64 -18.81 9.15
CA ARG A 191 -22.75 -20.19 8.64
C ARG A 191 -21.94 -20.49 7.39
N ASP A 192 -21.65 -19.51 6.54
CA ASP A 192 -21.27 -19.77 5.15
C ASP A 192 -20.02 -18.97 4.70
N LEU A 193 -18.94 -19.01 5.51
CA LEU A 193 -17.62 -18.55 5.07
C LEU A 193 -17.16 -19.36 3.84
N GLY A 194 -17.35 -18.79 2.66
CA GLY A 194 -17.03 -19.40 1.37
C GLY A 194 -18.10 -19.13 0.31
N SER A 195 -19.24 -18.55 0.70
CA SER A 195 -20.37 -18.31 -0.17
C SER A 195 -20.21 -17.03 -1.01
N ILE A 196 -20.41 -17.18 -2.32
CA ILE A 196 -20.56 -16.07 -3.26
C ILE A 196 -22.04 -15.74 -3.53
N THR A 197 -22.92 -16.10 -2.60
CA THR A 197 -24.35 -15.72 -2.67
C THR A 197 -24.51 -14.33 -2.08
N ARG A 198 -25.11 -13.40 -2.85
CA ARG A 198 -25.36 -12.04 -2.37
C ARG A 198 -26.19 -12.07 -1.07
N PRO A 199 -25.76 -11.37 -0.01
CA PRO A 199 -26.53 -11.28 1.22
C PRO A 199 -27.85 -10.55 1.00
N ASN A 200 -28.82 -10.77 1.89
CA ASN A 200 -30.17 -10.21 1.76
C ASN A 200 -30.29 -8.76 2.28
N ALA A 201 -29.17 -8.11 2.61
CA ALA A 201 -29.10 -6.74 3.11
C ALA A 201 -30.04 -6.48 4.31
N THR A 202 -30.15 -7.42 5.25
CA THR A 202 -30.98 -7.24 6.46
C THR A 202 -30.38 -6.23 7.44
N THR A 203 -29.07 -6.00 7.38
CA THR A 203 -28.37 -4.95 8.13
C THR A 203 -27.49 -4.16 7.18
N THR A 204 -27.73 -2.86 7.09
CA THR A 204 -26.95 -1.95 6.23
C THR A 204 -26.50 -0.71 6.99
N VAL A 205 -25.35 -0.18 6.63
CA VAL A 205 -24.78 1.08 7.15
C VAL A 205 -24.62 2.07 6.00
N THR A 206 -24.99 3.34 6.19
CA THR A 206 -24.91 4.37 5.13
C THR A 206 -23.85 5.40 5.47
N ASP A 207 -22.72 5.36 4.77
CA ASP A 207 -21.56 6.22 4.99
C ASP A 207 -20.70 6.34 3.73
N ALA A 208 -19.82 7.35 3.67
CA ALA A 208 -18.98 7.61 2.52
C ALA A 208 -17.91 6.51 2.29
N VAL A 209 -17.35 5.99 3.39
CA VAL A 209 -16.28 5.00 3.37
C VAL A 209 -16.66 3.80 4.23
N GLY A 210 -16.46 2.61 3.69
CA GLY A 210 -16.71 1.33 4.38
C GLY A 210 -15.51 0.38 4.29
N LEU A 211 -15.80 -0.90 4.48
CA LEU A 211 -14.89 -2.02 4.21
C LEU A 211 -15.59 -2.97 3.23
N LEU A 212 -14.84 -3.85 2.57
CA LEU A 212 -15.46 -4.95 1.86
C LEU A 212 -16.16 -5.89 2.85
N ASN A 213 -17.30 -6.43 2.44
CA ASN A 213 -17.94 -7.53 3.14
C ASN A 213 -17.37 -8.88 2.65
N MET A 214 -17.70 -9.97 3.35
CA MET A 214 -17.14 -11.29 3.05
C MET A 214 -17.54 -11.79 1.65
N TYR A 215 -18.81 -11.60 1.27
CA TYR A 215 -19.32 -11.97 -0.05
C TYR A 215 -18.59 -11.25 -1.19
N GLU A 216 -18.28 -9.96 -1.04
CA GLU A 216 -17.57 -9.17 -2.06
C GLU A 216 -16.14 -9.65 -2.25
N TYR A 217 -15.44 -9.94 -1.14
CA TYR A 217 -14.11 -10.54 -1.20
C TYR A 217 -14.15 -11.90 -1.88
N GLN A 218 -15.10 -12.76 -1.53
CA GLN A 218 -15.20 -14.12 -2.07
C GLN A 218 -15.62 -14.13 -3.55
N SER A 219 -16.53 -13.24 -3.95
CA SER A 219 -16.94 -13.07 -5.34
C SER A 219 -15.77 -12.63 -6.22
N SER A 220 -14.93 -11.72 -5.72
CA SER A 220 -13.70 -11.28 -6.41
C SER A 220 -12.64 -12.39 -6.54
N ASN A 221 -12.80 -13.50 -5.80
CA ASN A 221 -11.91 -14.66 -5.82
C ASN A 221 -12.57 -15.92 -6.42
N ASN A 222 -13.80 -15.84 -6.95
CA ASN A 222 -14.60 -17.00 -7.37
C ASN A 222 -14.70 -18.09 -6.27
N GLY A 223 -14.79 -17.68 -5.01
CA GLY A 223 -14.81 -18.57 -3.83
C GLY A 223 -13.45 -19.19 -3.47
N GLY A 224 -12.38 -18.89 -4.21
CA GLY A 224 -11.01 -19.34 -3.94
C GLY A 224 -10.20 -18.38 -3.06
N THR A 225 -8.88 -18.57 -3.04
CA THR A 225 -7.91 -17.77 -2.25
C THR A 225 -6.79 -17.13 -3.07
N ASN A 226 -6.75 -17.40 -4.38
CA ASN A 226 -5.64 -16.99 -5.26
C ASN A 226 -5.91 -15.71 -6.04
N GLY A 227 -7.06 -15.05 -5.84
CA GLY A 227 -7.35 -13.82 -6.57
C GLY A 227 -6.60 -12.62 -6.02
N TYR A 228 -6.58 -11.56 -6.82
CA TYR A 228 -5.75 -10.37 -6.63
C TYR A 228 -5.98 -9.58 -5.33
N LEU A 229 -7.11 -9.79 -4.64
CA LEU A 229 -7.36 -9.15 -3.35
C LEU A 229 -6.53 -9.76 -2.21
N ASN A 230 -6.00 -10.97 -2.41
CA ASN A 230 -5.03 -11.56 -1.51
C ASN A 230 -3.66 -10.89 -1.71
N ASN A 231 -3.39 -9.88 -0.89
CA ASN A 231 -2.15 -9.13 -0.85
C ASN A 231 -1.22 -9.59 0.28
N GLY A 232 -1.33 -10.84 0.76
CA GLY A 232 -0.48 -11.35 1.82
C GLY A 232 -0.70 -10.74 3.21
N LEU A 233 -1.62 -9.79 3.38
CA LEU A 233 -1.87 -9.09 4.64
C LEU A 233 -3.18 -9.50 5.29
N GLN A 234 -3.25 -9.29 6.61
CA GLN A 234 -4.46 -9.51 7.39
C GLN A 234 -5.24 -8.22 7.60
N TRP A 235 -6.54 -8.27 7.33
CA TRP A 235 -7.42 -7.11 7.40
C TRP A 235 -8.86 -7.51 7.74
N TRP A 236 -9.56 -6.61 8.43
CA TRP A 236 -10.95 -6.80 8.80
C TRP A 236 -11.90 -6.57 7.62
N THR A 237 -12.93 -7.40 7.51
CA THR A 237 -14.13 -7.07 6.74
C THR A 237 -15.14 -6.37 7.64
N LEU A 238 -16.22 -5.82 7.08
CA LEU A 238 -17.33 -5.32 7.89
C LEU A 238 -18.36 -6.38 8.30
N THR A 239 -18.18 -7.65 7.89
CA THR A 239 -19.16 -8.73 8.09
C THR A 239 -19.07 -9.33 9.49
N PRO A 240 -20.13 -9.24 10.31
CA PRO A 240 -20.22 -9.98 11.57
C PRO A 240 -20.29 -11.49 11.31
N TYR A 241 -19.60 -12.29 12.13
CA TYR A 241 -19.77 -13.74 12.19
C TYR A 241 -20.68 -14.17 13.37
N GLY A 242 -20.65 -13.40 14.45
CA GLY A 242 -21.47 -13.61 15.63
C GLY A 242 -21.60 -12.31 16.42
N THR A 243 -22.06 -12.34 17.67
CA THR A 243 -22.22 -11.12 18.50
C THR A 243 -20.90 -10.40 18.78
N TYR A 244 -19.83 -11.16 18.96
CA TYR A 244 -18.51 -10.63 19.32
C TYR A 244 -17.47 -10.83 18.23
N ASP A 245 -17.76 -11.66 17.23
CA ASP A 245 -16.80 -12.10 16.23
C ASP A 245 -17.08 -11.44 14.88
N VAL A 246 -16.01 -10.96 14.24
CA VAL A 246 -16.04 -10.29 12.93
C VAL A 246 -15.21 -11.11 11.96
N CYS A 247 -15.61 -11.12 10.70
CA CYS A 247 -14.89 -11.82 9.66
C CYS A 247 -13.63 -11.04 9.23
N TYR A 248 -12.56 -11.75 8.89
CA TYR A 248 -11.29 -11.17 8.45
C TYR A 248 -10.64 -12.04 7.38
N ILE A 249 -9.69 -11.45 6.66
CA ILE A 249 -8.88 -12.13 5.65
C ILE A 249 -7.52 -12.47 6.24
N LYS A 250 -7.07 -13.72 6.07
CA LYS A 250 -5.75 -14.19 6.48
C LYS A 250 -4.70 -13.80 5.45
N SER A 251 -3.42 -13.78 5.84
CA SER A 251 -2.28 -13.58 4.92
C SER A 251 -2.20 -14.64 3.81
N THR A 252 -2.82 -15.80 4.00
CA THR A 252 -2.93 -16.84 2.96
C THR A 252 -4.09 -16.60 1.99
N GLY A 253 -4.83 -15.49 2.11
CA GLY A 253 -6.07 -15.22 1.37
C GLY A 253 -7.30 -15.98 1.86
N ALA A 254 -7.13 -16.92 2.80
CA ALA A 254 -8.23 -17.66 3.38
C ALA A 254 -9.05 -16.80 4.35
N THR A 255 -10.33 -17.10 4.45
CA THR A 255 -11.24 -16.35 5.32
C THR A 255 -11.24 -16.94 6.75
N GLY A 256 -11.71 -16.15 7.70
CA GLY A 256 -11.89 -16.57 9.09
C GLY A 256 -12.67 -15.54 9.88
N TYR A 257 -12.84 -15.81 11.17
CA TYR A 257 -13.47 -14.90 12.12
C TYR A 257 -12.63 -14.81 13.39
N GLN A 258 -12.65 -13.65 14.03
CA GLN A 258 -11.98 -13.39 15.30
C GLN A 258 -12.76 -12.40 16.14
N ASN A 259 -12.45 -12.34 17.43
CA ASN A 259 -13.09 -11.41 18.34
C ASN A 259 -12.85 -9.96 17.90
N SER A 260 -13.91 -9.14 17.90
CA SER A 260 -13.92 -7.71 17.55
C SER A 260 -13.10 -6.84 18.49
N SER A 261 -12.80 -7.36 19.69
CA SER A 261 -11.88 -6.77 20.66
C SER A 261 -10.64 -7.64 20.82
N TYR A 262 -9.55 -7.09 21.37
CA TYR A 262 -8.30 -7.81 21.68
C TYR A 262 -7.44 -8.16 20.47
N ILE A 263 -7.93 -7.89 19.26
CA ILE A 263 -7.31 -8.28 18.00
C ILE A 263 -7.30 -7.08 17.05
N TYR A 264 -6.14 -6.86 16.44
CA TYR A 264 -5.84 -5.64 15.70
C TYR A 264 -5.39 -6.06 14.30
N TYR A 265 -6.17 -5.71 13.29
CA TYR A 265 -5.84 -5.95 11.88
C TYR A 265 -5.77 -4.66 11.09
N GLY A 266 -5.22 -4.80 9.89
CA GLY A 266 -5.24 -3.77 8.90
C GLY A 266 -6.65 -3.30 8.56
N ILE A 267 -6.72 -2.02 8.23
CA ILE A 267 -7.88 -1.39 7.63
C ILE A 267 -7.60 -1.23 6.15
N ARG A 268 -8.48 -1.78 5.31
CA ARG A 268 -8.49 -1.54 3.86
C ARG A 268 -9.75 -0.77 3.48
N PRO A 269 -9.72 0.57 3.52
CA PRO A 269 -10.86 1.40 3.18
C PRO A 269 -11.44 1.05 1.82
N SER A 270 -12.77 1.07 1.76
CA SER A 270 -13.52 0.85 0.53
C SER A 270 -14.42 2.05 0.22
N ILE A 271 -14.50 2.42 -1.06
CA ILE A 271 -15.30 3.54 -1.56
C ILE A 271 -16.04 3.12 -2.82
N ASN A 272 -17.12 3.83 -3.16
CA ASN A 272 -17.75 3.72 -4.48
C ASN A 272 -17.49 5.00 -5.26
N LEU A 273 -16.78 4.92 -6.38
CA LEU A 273 -16.68 6.04 -7.32
C LEU A 273 -18.04 6.34 -7.94
N LYS A 274 -18.36 7.62 -8.11
CA LYS A 274 -19.54 8.06 -8.88
C LYS A 274 -19.41 7.63 -10.34
N SER A 275 -20.54 7.37 -10.99
CA SER A 275 -20.58 6.96 -12.40
C SER A 275 -19.99 7.98 -13.38
N GLY A 276 -19.98 9.26 -13.02
CA GLY A 276 -19.38 10.33 -13.81
C GLY A 276 -17.85 10.43 -13.72
N VAL A 277 -17.19 9.67 -12.83
CA VAL A 277 -15.73 9.69 -12.70
C VAL A 277 -15.08 9.02 -13.91
N ARG A 278 -14.09 9.69 -14.50
CA ARG A 278 -13.45 9.28 -15.75
C ARG A 278 -11.99 8.90 -15.54
N ILE A 279 -11.55 7.83 -16.19
CA ILE A 279 -10.15 7.48 -16.39
C ILE A 279 -9.61 8.26 -17.59
N ILE A 280 -8.44 8.87 -17.43
CA ILE A 280 -7.79 9.73 -18.44
C ILE A 280 -6.35 9.32 -18.78
N ASP A 281 -5.71 8.51 -17.95
CA ASP A 281 -4.35 8.00 -18.18
C ASP A 281 -4.17 6.65 -17.46
N GLY A 282 -3.05 5.99 -17.74
CA GLY A 282 -2.65 4.72 -17.15
C GLY A 282 -3.31 3.50 -17.79
N ILE A 283 -2.70 2.34 -17.57
CA ILE A 283 -3.16 1.05 -18.12
C ILE A 283 -3.66 0.08 -17.04
N GLY A 284 -3.76 0.56 -15.80
CA GLY A 284 -4.30 -0.20 -14.68
C GLY A 284 -3.35 -1.20 -14.06
N THR A 285 -2.05 -1.14 -14.34
CA THR A 285 -1.04 -1.95 -13.64
C THR A 285 -0.61 -1.27 -12.34
N GLU A 286 0.07 -1.98 -11.43
CA GLU A 286 0.59 -1.36 -10.20
C GLU A 286 1.55 -0.19 -10.48
N ASN A 287 2.39 -0.31 -11.52
CA ASN A 287 3.40 0.68 -11.89
C ASN A 287 2.85 1.81 -12.79
N ASP A 288 1.74 1.55 -13.49
CA ASP A 288 1.03 2.53 -14.32
C ASP A 288 -0.49 2.41 -14.07
N PRO A 289 -0.94 2.79 -12.86
CA PRO A 289 -2.34 2.67 -12.45
C PRO A 289 -3.20 3.66 -13.21
N TYR A 290 -4.49 3.33 -13.38
CA TYR A 290 -5.42 4.27 -13.98
C TYR A 290 -5.49 5.57 -13.19
N ARG A 291 -5.49 6.68 -13.91
CA ARG A 291 -5.53 8.03 -13.39
C ARG A 291 -6.89 8.65 -13.62
N LEU A 292 -7.45 9.27 -12.58
CA LEU A 292 -8.77 9.88 -12.64
C LEU A 292 -8.70 11.34 -13.08
N GLU A 293 -9.68 11.76 -13.87
CA GLU A 293 -9.87 13.16 -14.26
C GLU A 293 -10.06 14.04 -13.03
N GLY A 294 -9.23 15.09 -12.90
CA GLY A 294 -9.25 15.97 -11.74
C GLY A 294 -8.43 15.50 -10.54
N ASP A 295 -7.80 14.31 -10.59
CA ASP A 295 -6.83 13.82 -9.59
C ASP A 295 -5.43 13.52 -10.21
N SER A 296 -5.11 14.24 -11.29
CA SER A 296 -3.86 14.09 -12.04
C SER A 296 -3.22 15.45 -12.24
N ASP A 297 -2.73 16.02 -11.13
CA ASP A 297 -2.08 17.31 -11.15
C ASP A 297 -0.81 17.26 -12.01
N THR A 298 -0.59 18.33 -12.77
CA THR A 298 0.61 18.52 -13.59
C THR A 298 1.23 19.86 -13.24
N ASN A 299 2.51 20.06 -13.57
CA ASN A 299 3.24 21.31 -13.33
C ASN A 299 3.33 21.70 -11.84
N LEU A 300 3.66 20.74 -10.97
CA LEU A 300 3.79 20.95 -9.52
C LEU A 300 5.10 21.62 -9.10
N SER A 301 6.02 21.87 -10.04
CA SER A 301 7.29 22.55 -9.76
C SER A 301 7.06 23.94 -9.15
N GLY A 302 7.71 24.22 -8.03
CA GLY A 302 7.58 25.44 -7.22
C GLY A 302 6.36 25.48 -6.29
N THR A 303 5.50 24.46 -6.28
CA THR A 303 4.37 24.39 -5.33
C THR A 303 4.82 23.85 -3.97
N LEU A 304 4.14 24.28 -2.89
CA LEU A 304 4.44 23.84 -1.54
C LEU A 304 4.11 22.36 -1.35
N LEU A 305 5.02 21.61 -0.72
CA LEU A 305 4.77 20.22 -0.35
C LEU A 305 3.59 20.09 0.63
N SER A 306 3.37 21.10 1.48
CA SER A 306 2.24 21.13 2.42
C SER A 306 0.85 21.27 1.77
N SER A 307 0.79 21.42 0.45
CA SER A 307 -0.46 21.41 -0.33
C SER A 307 -0.81 20.02 -0.90
N ARG A 308 0.04 19.02 -0.66
CA ARG A 308 -0.08 17.67 -1.22
C ARG A 308 -0.91 16.74 -0.34
N TYR A 309 -1.11 15.51 -0.78
CA TYR A 309 -2.07 14.59 -0.18
C TYR A 309 -1.38 13.43 0.54
N SER A 310 -2.01 12.96 1.62
CA SER A 310 -1.55 11.78 2.37
C SER A 310 -1.43 10.55 1.45
N GLY A 311 -0.28 9.88 1.54
CA GLY A 311 0.06 8.66 0.80
C GLY A 311 0.99 8.88 -0.40
N GLU A 312 1.09 10.12 -0.93
CA GLU A 312 1.99 10.47 -2.03
C GLU A 312 3.46 10.27 -1.64
N TYR A 313 4.29 9.90 -2.61
CA TYR A 313 5.70 9.55 -2.43
C TYR A 313 6.63 10.74 -2.65
N ILE A 314 7.73 10.77 -1.90
CA ILE A 314 8.76 11.81 -1.96
C ILE A 314 10.14 11.15 -1.88
N THR A 315 11.09 11.65 -2.66
CA THR A 315 12.51 11.37 -2.49
C THR A 315 13.07 12.27 -1.38
N PHE A 316 13.58 11.68 -0.31
CA PHE A 316 14.15 12.40 0.83
C PHE A 316 15.26 11.57 1.49
N GLY A 317 16.44 12.15 1.66
CA GLY A 317 17.60 11.48 2.25
C GLY A 317 18.57 10.91 1.22
N VAL A 318 19.48 10.04 1.67
CA VAL A 318 20.57 9.51 0.84
C VAL A 318 20.59 7.98 0.80
N GLY A 319 21.13 7.42 -0.28
CA GLY A 319 21.32 5.97 -0.44
C GLY A 319 20.00 5.21 -0.62
N GLU A 320 19.96 3.96 -0.13
CA GLU A 320 18.83 3.04 -0.31
C GLU A 320 17.59 3.35 0.53
N ASN A 321 17.68 4.31 1.46
CA ASN A 321 16.62 4.66 2.41
C ASN A 321 15.95 6.01 2.08
N ASN A 322 15.89 6.36 0.79
CA ASN A 322 15.51 7.70 0.36
C ASN A 322 14.04 7.85 -0.06
N LEU A 323 13.20 6.83 0.09
CA LEU A 323 11.79 6.87 -0.30
C LEU A 323 10.88 7.07 0.91
N PHE A 324 10.07 8.13 0.87
CA PHE A 324 9.15 8.52 1.93
C PHE A 324 7.73 8.67 1.41
N ARG A 325 6.75 8.63 2.32
CA ARG A 325 5.34 8.91 2.05
C ARG A 325 4.84 10.07 2.91
N ILE A 326 4.00 10.92 2.35
CA ILE A 326 3.26 11.94 3.10
C ILE A 326 2.28 11.25 4.03
N VAL A 327 2.32 11.58 5.31
CA VAL A 327 1.39 11.08 6.32
C VAL A 327 0.24 12.05 6.49
N SER A 328 0.55 13.31 6.81
CA SER A 328 -0.44 14.35 7.13
C SER A 328 0.20 15.75 7.17
N HIS A 329 -0.63 16.75 7.41
CA HIS A 329 -0.24 18.15 7.68
C HIS A 329 -0.70 18.56 9.09
N GLU A 330 -0.42 17.70 10.08
CA GLU A 330 -0.91 17.81 11.47
C GLU A 330 -0.52 19.12 12.17
N ASP A 331 0.65 19.68 11.86
CA ASP A 331 1.13 20.95 12.41
C ASP A 331 0.57 22.19 11.68
N GLY A 332 -0.25 21.98 10.63
CA GLY A 332 -0.90 23.00 9.82
C GLY A 332 0.02 23.82 8.92
N THR A 333 1.33 23.61 8.94
CA THR A 333 2.29 24.41 8.15
C THR A 333 3.35 23.56 7.46
N GLY A 334 3.84 22.51 8.13
CA GLY A 334 4.79 21.55 7.61
C GLY A 334 4.13 20.36 6.92
N THR A 335 4.95 19.35 6.65
CA THR A 335 4.51 18.07 6.08
C THR A 335 5.10 16.92 6.86
N LYS A 336 4.24 16.12 7.50
CA LYS A 336 4.66 14.91 8.17
C LYS A 336 4.92 13.82 7.15
N ILE A 337 6.08 13.20 7.21
CA ILE A 337 6.46 12.09 6.35
C ILE A 337 6.88 10.87 7.17
N VAL A 338 6.84 9.70 6.55
CA VAL A 338 7.35 8.43 7.09
C VAL A 338 8.14 7.69 6.02
N SER A 339 9.19 6.96 6.40
CA SER A 339 9.90 6.11 5.45
C SER A 339 8.93 5.07 4.83
N ALA A 340 8.99 4.90 3.52
CA ALA A 340 8.10 3.99 2.79
C ALA A 340 8.32 2.54 3.23
N GLU A 341 9.57 2.19 3.55
CA GLU A 341 9.99 0.89 4.09
C GLU A 341 10.80 1.10 5.38
N PRO A 342 10.97 0.05 6.20
CA PRO A 342 11.91 0.12 7.31
C PRO A 342 13.36 0.30 6.82
N LEU A 343 14.19 0.97 7.63
CA LEU A 343 15.57 1.28 7.27
C LEU A 343 16.39 0.03 6.96
N LYS A 344 17.32 0.14 6.01
CA LYS A 344 18.26 -0.88 5.58
C LYS A 344 19.71 -0.41 5.71
N ASP A 345 20.60 -1.33 6.05
CA ASP A 345 22.05 -1.19 6.00
C ASP A 345 22.60 -2.22 5.00
N TYR A 346 23.01 -1.77 3.82
CA TYR A 346 23.51 -2.60 2.72
C TYR A 346 22.50 -3.68 2.29
N GLY A 347 21.24 -3.27 2.10
CA GLY A 347 20.13 -4.15 1.69
C GLY A 347 19.51 -5.00 2.81
N VAL A 348 20.04 -4.91 4.05
CA VAL A 348 19.54 -5.69 5.20
C VAL A 348 18.81 -4.78 6.18
N PHE A 349 17.62 -5.16 6.63
CA PHE A 349 16.85 -4.34 7.57
C PHE A 349 17.60 -4.06 8.88
N LYS A 350 17.64 -2.78 9.24
CA LYS A 350 18.18 -2.31 10.50
C LYS A 350 17.17 -2.58 11.60
N THR A 351 17.62 -3.30 12.63
CA THR A 351 16.83 -3.56 13.82
C THR A 351 17.44 -2.91 15.06
N ILE A 352 16.61 -2.31 15.91
CA ILE A 352 17.02 -1.69 17.17
C ILE A 352 16.05 -2.04 18.30
N ALA A 353 16.58 -2.13 19.51
CA ALA A 353 15.76 -2.09 20.72
C ALA A 353 15.04 -0.76 20.82
N PHE A 354 13.82 -0.75 21.35
CA PHE A 354 13.22 0.54 21.69
C PHE A 354 14.04 1.21 22.79
N ASP A 355 14.35 0.47 23.85
CA ASP A 355 15.24 0.91 24.91
C ASP A 355 15.86 -0.25 25.70
N THR A 356 17.20 -0.30 25.77
CA THR A 356 17.92 -1.33 26.55
C THR A 356 17.81 -1.13 28.07
N ASN A 357 17.36 0.04 28.53
CA ASN A 357 17.12 0.33 29.95
C ASN A 357 15.65 0.13 30.36
N TYR A 358 14.84 -0.50 29.50
CA TYR A 358 13.45 -0.84 29.77
C TYR A 358 12.53 0.38 29.98
N ASN A 359 12.85 1.54 29.39
CA ASN A 359 11.95 2.68 29.38
C ASN A 359 10.99 2.63 28.19
N SER A 360 9.70 2.60 28.48
CA SER A 360 8.63 2.61 27.47
C SER A 360 8.22 4.02 27.02
N ASP A 361 8.70 5.06 27.67
CA ASP A 361 8.43 6.45 27.28
C ASP A 361 9.52 6.92 26.30
N TYR A 362 9.12 7.13 25.04
CA TYR A 362 10.03 7.65 24.02
C TYR A 362 10.65 8.98 24.46
N SER A 363 11.97 9.11 24.31
CA SER A 363 12.71 10.35 24.51
C SER A 363 14.03 10.29 23.77
N SER A 364 14.75 11.40 23.63
CA SER A 364 16.11 11.42 23.07
C SER A 364 17.13 10.56 23.84
N MET A 365 16.78 10.11 25.05
CA MET A 365 17.63 9.25 25.90
C MET A 365 17.28 7.75 25.79
N THR A 366 16.17 7.38 25.15
CA THR A 366 15.93 5.95 24.87
C THR A 366 16.83 5.49 23.74
N THR A 367 17.18 4.20 23.73
CA THR A 367 18.06 3.63 22.69
C THR A 367 17.64 4.00 21.27
N ILE A 368 16.35 3.86 20.95
CA ILE A 368 15.80 4.26 19.65
C ILE A 368 15.77 5.78 19.45
N GLY A 369 15.49 6.55 20.49
CA GLY A 369 15.43 8.01 20.40
C GLY A 369 16.80 8.64 20.17
N THR A 370 17.84 8.13 20.81
CA THR A 370 19.24 8.51 20.56
C THR A 370 19.63 8.17 19.13
N PHE A 371 19.36 6.95 18.64
CA PHE A 371 19.61 6.60 17.25
C PHE A 371 18.91 7.55 16.26
N LEU A 372 17.60 7.77 16.44
CA LEU A 372 16.79 8.60 15.53
C LEU A 372 17.21 10.07 15.52
N ASN A 373 17.65 10.61 16.66
CA ASN A 373 18.00 12.03 16.78
C ASN A 373 19.52 12.30 16.73
N GLU A 374 20.34 11.29 16.43
CA GLU A 374 21.80 11.41 16.25
C GLU A 374 22.29 10.66 14.99
N GLU A 375 22.50 9.34 15.10
CA GLU A 375 23.05 8.52 14.01
C GLU A 375 22.19 8.59 12.74
N TYR A 376 20.86 8.57 12.89
CA TYR A 376 19.95 8.62 11.76
C TYR A 376 20.11 9.91 10.93
N LEU A 377 20.16 11.07 11.61
CA LEU A 377 20.31 12.37 10.97
C LEU A 377 21.63 12.50 10.20
N THR A 378 22.68 11.85 10.69
CA THR A 378 24.02 11.92 10.08
C THR A 378 24.25 10.88 8.99
N SER A 379 23.67 9.68 9.14
CA SER A 379 23.97 8.53 8.28
C SER A 379 22.93 8.25 7.19
N TYR A 380 21.69 8.72 7.34
CA TYR A 380 20.58 8.40 6.43
C TYR A 380 19.94 9.62 5.77
N VAL A 381 19.89 10.76 6.47
CA VAL A 381 19.30 11.99 5.93
C VAL A 381 20.32 12.73 5.05
N GLY A 382 21.58 12.85 5.49
CA GLY A 382 22.60 13.62 4.78
C GLY A 382 22.52 15.13 5.04
N ASN A 383 23.63 15.83 4.81
CA ASN A 383 23.79 17.24 5.19
C ASN A 383 22.85 18.21 4.47
N ASP A 384 22.44 17.88 3.24
CA ASP A 384 21.58 18.77 2.46
C ASP A 384 20.13 18.72 2.98
N TYR A 385 19.65 17.52 3.32
CA TYR A 385 18.27 17.29 3.76
C TYR A 385 18.02 17.63 5.23
N ILE A 386 19.05 17.68 6.10
CA ILE A 386 18.86 17.99 7.52
C ILE A 386 18.19 19.35 7.76
N ASN A 387 18.41 20.30 6.84
CA ASN A 387 17.85 21.65 6.90
C ASN A 387 16.37 21.70 6.53
N PHE A 388 15.84 20.65 5.90
CA PHE A 388 14.43 20.54 5.53
C PHE A 388 13.57 20.14 6.73
N ILE A 389 14.17 19.51 7.74
CA ILE A 389 13.46 18.97 8.90
C ILE A 389 13.21 20.09 9.92
N GLU A 390 12.00 20.14 10.47
CA GLU A 390 11.67 20.99 11.61
C GLU A 390 12.64 20.77 12.78
N ASP A 391 12.96 21.84 13.51
CA ASP A 391 13.92 21.75 14.62
C ASP A 391 13.37 20.99 15.83
N SER A 392 12.04 20.99 15.98
CA SER A 392 11.31 20.25 16.99
C SER A 392 9.96 19.83 16.45
N THR A 393 9.50 18.65 16.84
CA THR A 393 8.16 18.15 16.56
C THR A 393 7.57 17.56 17.84
N THR A 394 6.29 17.84 18.06
CA THR A 394 5.51 17.22 19.13
C THR A 394 5.12 15.79 18.76
N TRP A 395 5.58 14.82 19.55
CA TRP A 395 5.25 13.40 19.41
C TRP A 395 4.35 12.96 20.57
N TYR A 396 3.10 12.58 20.28
CA TYR A 396 2.15 12.13 21.30
C TYR A 396 2.40 10.69 21.73
N LEU A 397 2.47 10.48 23.05
CA LEU A 397 2.82 9.24 23.74
C LEU A 397 1.59 8.63 24.44
N GLY A 398 0.43 8.73 23.78
CA GLY A 398 -0.83 8.19 24.26
C GLY A 398 -0.80 6.69 24.49
N LYS A 399 -1.87 6.19 25.12
CA LYS A 399 -1.96 4.81 25.60
C LYS A 399 -3.27 4.20 25.14
N VAL A 400 -3.20 3.04 24.50
CA VAL A 400 -4.37 2.29 24.06
C VAL A 400 -4.40 0.95 24.77
N GLY A 401 -5.52 0.62 25.40
CA GLY A 401 -5.72 -0.71 26.00
C GLY A 401 -6.61 -1.58 25.14
N ASP A 402 -6.70 -2.85 25.53
CA ASP A 402 -7.66 -3.80 24.94
C ASP A 402 -9.11 -3.26 24.91
N GLY A 403 -9.74 -3.34 23.75
CA GLY A 403 -11.09 -2.85 23.48
C GLY A 403 -11.23 -1.31 23.45
N ARG A 404 -10.13 -0.55 23.38
CA ARG A 404 -10.17 0.92 23.49
C ARG A 404 -9.99 1.62 22.14
N SER A 405 -10.66 2.76 22.00
CA SER A 405 -10.57 3.61 20.81
C SER A 405 -9.14 4.05 20.51
N TYR A 406 -8.80 4.06 19.23
CA TYR A 406 -7.53 4.58 18.69
C TYR A 406 -7.28 6.05 19.02
N LYS A 407 -8.33 6.83 19.30
CA LYS A 407 -8.19 8.24 19.70
C LYS A 407 -7.30 8.43 20.92
N LEU A 408 -7.25 7.44 21.83
CA LEU A 408 -6.41 7.50 23.03
C LEU A 408 -4.90 7.42 22.73
N ALA A 409 -4.50 7.11 21.50
CA ALA A 409 -3.11 7.21 21.06
C ALA A 409 -2.61 8.66 20.98
N LYS A 410 -3.52 9.64 20.86
CA LYS A 410 -3.22 11.07 20.76
C LYS A 410 -3.92 11.92 21.81
N TYR A 411 -5.13 11.54 22.22
CA TYR A 411 -6.00 12.33 23.08
C TYR A 411 -6.15 11.70 24.48
N ILE A 412 -6.51 12.52 25.47
CA ILE A 412 -6.74 12.03 26.85
C ILE A 412 -8.05 11.24 26.99
N ASP A 413 -9.00 11.47 26.07
CA ASP A 413 -10.29 10.80 26.02
C ASP A 413 -10.82 10.70 24.57
N THR A 414 -11.92 9.97 24.39
CA THR A 414 -12.55 9.75 23.08
C THR A 414 -13.31 10.96 22.53
N ASN A 415 -13.59 11.94 23.38
CA ASN A 415 -14.20 13.22 23.00
C ASN A 415 -13.14 14.24 22.54
N MET A 416 -11.86 13.85 22.55
CA MET A 416 -10.74 14.70 22.14
C MET A 416 -10.64 15.99 22.95
N SER A 417 -10.97 15.95 24.24
CA SER A 417 -11.03 17.15 25.10
C SER A 417 -9.65 17.77 25.40
N GLY A 418 -8.58 17.04 25.11
CA GLY A 418 -7.20 17.47 25.23
C GLY A 418 -6.23 16.41 24.69
N TYR A 419 -4.94 16.77 24.60
CA TYR A 419 -3.89 15.89 24.11
C TYR A 419 -3.27 15.04 25.22
N ALA A 420 -2.90 13.81 24.90
CA ALA A 420 -2.13 12.94 25.76
C ALA A 420 -0.71 13.50 25.99
N ASP A 421 0.04 12.87 26.91
CA ASP A 421 1.46 13.17 27.15
C ASP A 421 2.21 13.21 25.82
N SER A 422 3.15 14.14 25.68
CA SER A 422 3.96 14.30 24.48
C SER A 422 5.42 14.59 24.81
N ILE A 423 6.28 14.47 23.80
CA ILE A 423 7.67 14.85 23.85
C ILE A 423 8.04 15.66 22.61
N GLU A 424 8.99 16.56 22.76
CA GLU A 424 9.60 17.32 21.67
C GLU A 424 10.86 16.60 21.17
N ALA A 425 10.88 16.23 19.88
CA ALA A 425 12.05 15.64 19.22
C ALA A 425 12.02 15.94 17.72
N LYS A 426 13.19 15.97 17.08
CA LYS A 426 13.30 16.23 15.62
C LYS A 426 12.75 15.05 14.82
N ILE A 427 13.07 13.83 15.24
CA ILE A 427 12.65 12.59 14.60
C ILE A 427 11.87 11.75 15.61
N GLY A 428 10.83 11.07 15.16
CA GLY A 428 10.02 10.15 15.96
C GLY A 428 9.55 8.96 15.15
N LEU A 429 8.42 8.38 15.56
CA LEU A 429 7.76 7.24 14.91
C LEU A 429 6.26 7.55 14.81
N LEU A 430 5.55 6.81 13.96
CA LEU A 430 4.09 6.93 13.90
C LEU A 430 3.43 6.35 15.15
N ARG A 431 2.22 6.84 15.43
CA ARG A 431 1.35 6.32 16.50
C ARG A 431 0.34 5.31 15.94
N TYR A 432 -0.17 4.46 16.82
CA TYR A 432 -1.27 3.56 16.53
C TYR A 432 -2.49 4.33 15.99
N GLY A 433 -3.15 3.78 14.97
CA GLY A 433 -4.31 4.41 14.33
C GLY A 433 -3.98 5.61 13.42
N GLU A 434 -2.71 5.99 13.30
CA GLU A 434 -2.30 7.04 12.35
C GLU A 434 -2.32 6.50 10.92
N LEU A 435 -2.53 7.37 9.93
CA LEU A 435 -2.37 7.01 8.52
C LEU A 435 -0.93 6.55 8.25
N MET A 436 -0.77 5.60 7.32
CA MET A 436 0.52 4.99 6.95
C MET A 436 1.18 4.16 8.06
N SER A 437 0.52 3.98 9.22
CA SER A 437 1.01 3.08 10.27
C SER A 437 0.81 1.60 9.95
N GLY A 438 -0.01 1.28 8.95
CA GLY A 438 -0.21 -0.07 8.43
C GLY A 438 0.93 -0.58 7.53
N GLN A 439 0.83 -1.86 7.17
CA GLN A 439 1.78 -2.52 6.27
C GLN A 439 1.46 -2.23 4.80
N SER A 440 2.52 -1.98 4.01
CA SER A 440 2.43 -1.65 2.58
C SER A 440 3.35 -2.48 1.68
N ASP A 441 3.86 -3.62 2.18
CA ASP A 441 4.67 -4.59 1.42
C ASP A 441 4.71 -5.97 2.14
N ILE A 442 5.09 -7.04 1.42
CA ILE A 442 5.09 -8.46 1.82
C ILE A 442 6.51 -9.10 1.70
N GLY A 443 7.54 -8.35 1.28
CA GLY A 443 8.90 -8.88 1.13
C GLY A 443 9.59 -9.33 2.44
N ASP A 444 10.50 -10.32 2.36
CA ASP A 444 11.18 -11.04 3.46
C ASP A 444 11.47 -10.20 4.72
N SER A 445 10.74 -10.48 5.82
CA SER A 445 10.94 -9.96 7.19
C SER A 445 10.66 -8.46 7.42
N ASN A 446 9.99 -7.79 6.49
CA ASN A 446 9.63 -6.37 6.52
C ASN A 446 8.59 -6.02 7.60
N GLY A 447 7.81 -7.00 8.06
CA GLY A 447 6.56 -6.74 8.76
C GLY A 447 6.64 -6.30 10.22
N VAL A 448 7.84 -6.10 10.80
CA VAL A 448 7.98 -5.85 12.25
C VAL A 448 8.72 -4.58 12.64
N TYR A 449 8.00 -3.48 12.90
CA TYR A 449 8.57 -2.20 13.32
C TYR A 449 7.91 -1.58 14.56
N TRP A 450 8.70 -0.78 15.28
CA TRP A 450 8.25 -0.04 16.47
C TRP A 450 7.28 1.10 16.14
N MET A 451 6.36 1.35 17.08
CA MET A 451 5.42 2.47 17.08
C MET A 451 5.55 3.25 18.41
N LEU A 452 5.06 4.50 18.47
CA LEU A 452 5.12 5.31 19.70
C LEU A 452 4.11 4.89 20.77
N THR A 453 2.98 4.32 20.37
CA THR A 453 1.85 4.14 21.28
C THR A 453 2.14 3.02 22.28
N LYS A 454 1.98 3.34 23.56
CA LYS A 454 2.02 2.36 24.63
C LYS A 454 0.71 1.60 24.69
N VAL A 455 0.81 0.34 25.10
CA VAL A 455 -0.34 -0.56 25.12
C VAL A 455 -0.49 -1.21 26.49
N TYR A 456 -1.73 -1.50 26.90
CA TYR A 456 -2.01 -2.25 28.13
C TYR A 456 -2.38 -3.69 27.83
N ALA A 457 -1.67 -4.65 28.43
CA ALA A 457 -2.11 -6.04 28.44
C ALA A 457 -3.02 -6.35 29.64
N ARG A 458 -3.89 -7.36 29.48
CA ARG A 458 -4.60 -8.01 30.60
C ARG A 458 -3.61 -8.42 31.69
N GLY A 459 -3.67 -7.74 32.83
CA GLY A 459 -2.76 -7.94 33.98
C GLY A 459 -2.03 -6.69 34.46
N GLY A 460 -2.14 -5.56 33.74
CA GLY A 460 -1.62 -4.26 34.16
C GLY A 460 -0.17 -3.98 33.74
N SER A 461 0.46 -4.87 32.97
CA SER A 461 1.78 -4.64 32.37
C SER A 461 1.68 -3.63 31.22
N ILE A 462 2.65 -2.70 31.17
CA ILE A 462 2.81 -1.71 30.09
C ILE A 462 3.92 -2.19 29.17
N GLY A 463 3.73 -2.02 27.88
CA GLY A 463 4.73 -2.21 26.84
C GLY A 463 4.41 -1.38 25.61
N LEU A 464 5.16 -1.59 24.53
CA LEU A 464 5.07 -0.77 23.33
C LEU A 464 4.50 -1.53 22.15
N SER A 465 3.69 -0.83 21.36
CA SER A 465 3.13 -1.39 20.13
C SER A 465 4.22 -1.59 19.08
N TYR A 466 4.07 -2.67 18.32
CA TYR A 466 4.82 -2.96 17.11
C TYR A 466 3.87 -3.67 16.12
N ILE A 467 4.14 -3.55 14.82
CA ILE A 467 3.38 -4.26 13.77
C ILE A 467 4.02 -5.64 13.52
N ASN A 468 3.33 -6.71 13.10
CA ASN A 468 3.92 -8.04 12.81
C ASN A 468 3.35 -8.69 11.52
N GLU A 469 4.05 -9.65 10.91
CA GLU A 469 3.75 -10.29 9.62
C GLU A 469 2.98 -11.63 9.70
N TYR A 470 3.28 -12.52 10.66
CA TYR A 470 2.71 -13.90 10.66
C TYR A 470 1.40 -14.09 11.44
N SER A 471 0.93 -13.00 12.02
CA SER A 471 -0.28 -12.90 12.81
C SER A 471 -0.34 -11.43 13.15
N ILE A 472 -1.48 -10.74 13.09
CA ILE A 472 -2.38 -10.69 14.24
C ILE A 472 -1.59 -10.74 15.54
N MET A 473 -0.67 -9.82 15.73
CA MET A 473 -0.42 -9.34 17.05
C MET A 473 -1.04 -7.98 17.01
N SER A 474 -2.30 -8.05 17.39
CA SER A 474 -2.76 -7.20 18.44
C SER A 474 -1.70 -6.28 19.04
N ALA A 475 -2.12 -5.09 19.41
CA ALA A 475 -1.58 -4.50 20.61
C ALA A 475 -1.99 -5.40 21.82
N THR A 476 -1.52 -6.64 21.84
CA THR A 476 -1.18 -7.31 23.08
C THR A 476 0.25 -6.90 23.32
N VAL A 477 0.47 -6.11 24.37
CA VAL A 477 1.78 -6.12 25.02
C VAL A 477 2.02 -7.54 25.47
N TYR A 478 2.86 -8.24 24.73
CA TYR A 478 3.76 -9.12 25.42
C TYR A 478 4.79 -8.21 26.06
N ILE A 479 5.26 -8.56 27.27
CA ILE A 479 6.60 -8.14 27.70
C ILE A 479 7.56 -8.85 26.75
N GLY A 480 7.62 -8.40 25.50
CA GLY A 480 8.84 -8.43 24.75
C GLY A 480 9.74 -7.47 25.49
N ASP A 481 10.92 -7.94 25.83
CA ASP A 481 11.96 -7.08 26.36
C ASP A 481 11.99 -5.80 25.50
N ILE A 482 11.86 -4.61 26.11
CA ILE A 482 11.97 -3.32 25.41
C ILE A 482 13.37 -3.24 24.73
N ALA A 483 14.30 -4.11 25.16
CA ALA A 483 15.57 -4.40 24.52
C ALA A 483 15.51 -5.33 23.28
N THR A 484 14.35 -5.87 22.89
CA THR A 484 14.23 -6.74 21.71
C THR A 484 14.35 -5.91 20.45
N LYS A 485 15.20 -6.34 19.52
CA LYS A 485 15.40 -5.58 18.28
C LYS A 485 14.23 -5.77 17.30
N ARG A 486 13.79 -4.66 16.71
CA ARG A 486 12.74 -4.58 15.67
C ARG A 486 13.13 -3.54 14.62
N ASN A 487 12.52 -3.62 13.45
CA ASN A 487 12.76 -2.66 12.37
C ASN A 487 12.29 -1.25 12.76
N ILE A 488 12.73 -0.24 12.00
CA ILE A 488 12.48 1.17 12.31
C ILE A 488 11.91 1.83 11.06
N ARG A 489 10.78 2.54 11.22
CA ARG A 489 10.22 3.43 10.19
C ARG A 489 10.21 4.86 10.72
N PRO A 490 11.29 5.63 10.53
CA PRO A 490 11.37 7.00 11.02
C PRO A 490 10.25 7.88 10.45
N SER A 491 9.72 8.75 11.30
CA SER A 491 8.80 9.81 10.91
C SER A 491 9.34 11.16 11.36
N LEU A 492 9.05 12.20 10.57
CA LEU A 492 9.55 13.56 10.78
C LEU A 492 8.64 14.58 10.10
N ASN A 493 8.70 15.84 10.54
CA ASN A 493 8.04 16.95 9.86
C ASN A 493 9.04 17.75 9.03
N LEU A 494 8.68 17.99 7.78
CA LEU A 494 9.39 18.91 6.89
C LEU A 494 8.84 20.33 7.05
N LYS A 495 9.72 21.32 6.87
CA LYS A 495 9.41 22.74 6.99
C LYS A 495 8.37 23.20 5.98
N SER A 496 7.64 24.23 6.37
CA SER A 496 6.59 24.86 5.54
C SER A 496 7.07 25.48 4.23
N ASN A 497 8.36 25.76 4.07
CA ASN A 497 8.95 26.32 2.85
C ASN A 497 9.55 25.26 1.91
N VAL A 498 9.26 23.97 2.14
CA VAL A 498 9.65 22.91 1.20
C VAL A 498 8.73 22.94 -0.02
N VAL A 499 9.33 22.97 -1.20
CA VAL A 499 8.63 22.99 -2.49
C VAL A 499 8.99 21.78 -3.34
N ILE A 500 8.09 21.39 -4.23
CA ILE A 500 8.29 20.33 -5.21
C ILE A 500 9.09 20.89 -6.38
N THR A 501 10.08 20.15 -6.89
CA THR A 501 10.84 20.51 -8.09
C THR A 501 10.43 19.68 -9.30
N SER A 502 10.10 18.40 -9.09
CA SER A 502 9.65 17.47 -10.13
C SER A 502 8.95 16.23 -9.54
N GLY A 503 8.53 15.30 -10.40
CA GLY A 503 7.81 14.08 -10.01
C GLY A 503 6.29 14.23 -9.97
N THR A 504 5.60 13.09 -9.92
CA THR A 504 4.13 13.01 -9.88
C THR A 504 3.59 12.46 -8.55
N GLY A 505 4.47 12.15 -7.61
CA GLY A 505 4.11 11.67 -6.27
C GLY A 505 3.68 10.20 -6.23
N THR A 506 3.94 9.46 -7.31
CA THR A 506 3.72 8.00 -7.36
C THR A 506 4.97 7.26 -6.88
N LYS A 507 4.86 5.96 -6.57
CA LYS A 507 6.01 5.16 -6.14
C LYS A 507 7.14 5.11 -7.19
N SER A 508 6.77 5.06 -8.48
CA SER A 508 7.70 4.99 -9.62
C SER A 508 8.26 6.35 -10.03
N ASP A 509 7.58 7.44 -9.64
CA ASP A 509 7.96 8.83 -9.93
C ASP A 509 7.64 9.72 -8.71
N PRO A 510 8.38 9.55 -7.60
CA PRO A 510 8.17 10.31 -6.36
C PRO A 510 8.48 11.79 -6.56
N PHE A 511 7.95 12.64 -5.68
CA PHE A 511 8.29 14.06 -5.69
C PHE A 511 9.76 14.28 -5.32
N GLU A 512 10.46 15.06 -6.14
CA GLU A 512 11.73 15.67 -5.77
C GLU A 512 11.46 17.04 -5.14
N ILE A 513 12.25 17.43 -4.14
CA ILE A 513 11.96 18.60 -3.30
C ILE A 513 13.19 19.49 -3.06
N GLU A 514 12.95 20.77 -2.82
CA GLU A 514 13.96 21.75 -2.40
C GLU A 514 13.41 22.72 -1.33
N LEU A 515 14.31 23.47 -0.69
CA LEU A 515 13.92 24.59 0.16
C LEU A 515 13.78 25.86 -0.67
N GLN A 516 12.67 26.58 -0.50
CA GLN A 516 12.46 27.91 -1.08
C GLN A 516 13.33 28.99 -0.42
#